data_AF-A0A642PK19-F1
#
_entry.id   AF-A0A642PK19-F1
#
_cell.length_a   1.000
_cell.length_b   1.000
_cell.length_c   1.000
_cell.angle_alpha   90.00
_cell.angle_beta   90.00
_cell.angle_gamma   90.00
#
_symmetry.space_group_name_H-M   'P 1'
#
loop_
_entity.id
_entity.type
_entity.pdbx_description
1 polymer ?
#
loop_
_entity_poly.entity_id
_entity_poly.type
_entity_poly.pdbx_seq_one_letter_code
_entity_poly.pdbx_strand_id
1 'polypeptide(L)'
;MNFKKRTNFLFGVLLLTGSLLAQNVCVSTPKTSLVLSAPEGGTLRHLYYGNRLSEADLQNISAAEANHAAYPEYGLNAPVETALAVKHADGNMTLQLEVLNVTTEKEGNAVTTVVALKDK
;
A
#
# COMPACT_ATOMS: atom_id res chain seq x y z
N MET A 1 57.24 -23.90 -23.92
CA MET A 1 56.13 -23.07 -24.46
C MET A 1 55.06 -22.96 -23.38
N ASN A 2 54.58 -21.74 -23.16
CA ASN A 2 53.91 -21.22 -21.97
C ASN A 2 52.39 -21.26 -22.18
N PHE A 3 51.59 -21.88 -21.30
CA PHE A 3 50.14 -21.72 -21.29
C PHE A 3 49.56 -21.58 -19.88
N LYS A 4 49.59 -20.33 -19.43
CA LYS A 4 48.67 -19.60 -18.53
C LYS A 4 47.53 -20.37 -17.84
N LYS A 5 47.55 -20.25 -16.51
CA LYS A 5 46.40 -20.27 -15.56
C LYS A 5 45.20 -19.46 -16.09
N ARG A 6 43.96 -19.97 -15.96
CA ARG A 6 42.75 -19.17 -15.63
C ARG A 6 41.69 -20.02 -14.90
N THR A 7 41.46 -19.61 -13.66
CA THR A 7 40.44 -20.00 -12.69
C THR A 7 39.04 -19.66 -13.19
N ASN A 8 38.07 -20.57 -13.11
CA ASN A 8 36.65 -20.25 -13.28
C ASN A 8 35.92 -20.39 -11.94
N PHE A 9 35.67 -19.24 -11.33
CA PHE A 9 34.85 -19.03 -10.14
C PHE A 9 33.38 -19.02 -10.58
N LEU A 10 32.60 -20.01 -10.16
CA LEU A 10 31.16 -20.05 -10.43
C LEU A 10 30.46 -19.03 -9.51
N PHE A 11 30.07 -17.91 -10.11
CA PHE A 11 29.22 -16.89 -9.50
C PHE A 11 27.83 -17.46 -9.27
N GLY A 12 27.41 -17.56 -8.00
CA GLY A 12 26.01 -17.76 -7.62
C GLY A 12 25.21 -16.50 -7.98
N VAL A 13 24.16 -16.66 -8.77
CA VAL A 13 23.28 -15.57 -9.18
C VAL A 13 21.82 -15.99 -8.98
N LEU A 14 21.10 -15.06 -8.35
CA LEU A 14 19.64 -14.89 -8.31
C LEU A 14 18.81 -15.74 -7.34
N LEU A 15 18.87 -15.34 -6.06
CA LEU A 15 17.64 -15.15 -5.29
C LEU A 15 17.34 -13.64 -5.28
N LEU A 16 16.82 -13.11 -6.40
CA LEU A 16 16.03 -11.89 -6.32
C LEU A 16 14.66 -12.32 -5.78
N THR A 17 14.56 -12.47 -4.47
CA THR A 17 13.27 -12.34 -3.81
C THR A 17 12.90 -10.87 -3.97
N GLY A 18 12.16 -10.54 -5.04
CA GLY A 18 11.48 -9.27 -5.11
C GLY A 18 10.58 -9.22 -3.88
N SER A 19 11.00 -8.46 -2.88
CA SER A 19 10.12 -8.08 -1.80
C SER A 19 8.99 -7.30 -2.47
N LEU A 20 7.86 -7.97 -2.73
CA LEU A 20 6.58 -7.29 -2.84
C LEU A 20 6.43 -6.58 -1.50
N LEU A 21 6.92 -5.34 -1.42
CA LEU A 21 6.73 -4.53 -0.25
C LEU A 21 5.22 -4.27 -0.22
N ALA A 22 4.52 -5.03 0.62
CA ALA A 22 3.22 -4.61 1.10
C ALA A 22 3.45 -3.22 1.72
N GLN A 23 3.12 -2.18 0.98
CA GLN A 23 3.33 -0.81 1.42
C GLN A 23 2.22 -0.48 2.42
N ASN A 24 2.48 -0.81 3.67
CA ASN A 24 1.60 -0.45 4.78
C ASN A 24 1.92 0.98 5.23
N VAL A 25 0.88 1.81 5.31
CA VAL A 25 0.96 3.15 5.90
C VAL A 25 0.53 3.05 7.35
N CYS A 26 1.42 3.42 8.27
CA CYS A 26 1.13 3.45 9.70
C CYS A 26 1.18 4.89 10.22
N VAL A 27 0.03 5.38 10.67
CA VAL A 27 -0.11 6.68 11.35
C VAL A 27 -0.43 6.42 12.81
N SER A 28 0.43 6.88 13.72
CA SER A 28 0.28 6.62 15.16
C SER A 28 0.30 7.90 15.98
N THR A 29 -0.65 7.99 16.91
CA THR A 29 -0.66 8.96 18.02
C THR A 29 -0.09 8.30 19.28
N PRO A 30 0.11 9.00 20.41
CA PRO A 30 0.56 8.36 21.65
C PRO A 30 -0.32 7.19 22.13
N LYS A 31 -1.62 7.18 21.78
CA LYS A 31 -2.57 6.17 22.28
C LYS A 31 -3.24 5.32 21.20
N THR A 32 -3.13 5.70 19.93
CA THR A 32 -3.81 5.01 18.83
C THR A 32 -2.91 4.78 17.62
N SER A 33 -3.26 3.77 16.83
CA SER A 33 -2.62 3.46 15.54
C SER A 33 -3.70 3.28 14.47
N LEU A 34 -3.46 3.86 13.29
CA LEU A 34 -4.18 3.63 12.04
C LEU A 34 -3.19 2.96 11.07
N VAL A 35 -3.58 1.81 10.53
CA VAL A 35 -2.79 1.08 9.54
C VAL A 35 -3.62 0.86 8.29
N LEU A 36 -3.07 1.27 7.15
CA LEU A 36 -3.67 1.11 5.83
C LEU A 36 -2.74 0.26 4.96
N SER A 37 -3.31 -0.62 4.14
CA SER A 37 -2.56 -1.25 3.05
C SER A 37 -2.69 -0.38 1.80
N ALA A 38 -1.57 0.13 1.29
CA ALA A 38 -1.52 1.05 0.16
C ALA A 38 -0.53 0.58 -0.93
N PRO A 39 -0.66 -0.65 -1.47
CA PRO A 39 0.21 -1.10 -2.55
C PRO A 39 -0.06 -0.27 -3.82
N GLU A 40 1.00 0.27 -4.44
CA GLU A 40 0.90 0.97 -5.74
C GLU A 40 0.24 0.09 -6.80
N GLY A 41 -0.74 0.64 -7.54
CA GLY A 41 -1.59 -0.09 -8.49
C GLY A 41 -2.67 -0.99 -7.86
N GLY A 42 -2.73 -1.05 -6.53
CA GLY A 42 -3.72 -1.84 -5.79
C GLY A 42 -4.80 -0.98 -5.12
N THR A 43 -5.78 -1.66 -4.52
CA THR A 43 -6.84 -1.00 -3.73
C THR A 43 -6.28 -0.56 -2.38
N LEU A 44 -6.56 0.67 -1.97
CA LEU A 44 -6.30 1.16 -0.62
C LEU A 44 -7.25 0.48 0.38
N ARG A 45 -6.74 -0.17 1.43
CA ARG A 45 -7.54 -0.96 2.37
C ARG A 45 -7.27 -0.61 3.83
N HIS A 46 -8.32 -0.68 4.67
CA HIS A 46 -8.19 -0.57 6.12
C HIS A 46 -7.64 -1.88 6.69
N LEU A 47 -6.50 -1.81 7.40
CA LEU A 47 -5.97 -2.95 8.15
C LEU A 47 -6.35 -2.86 9.63
N TYR A 48 -6.22 -1.67 10.23
CA TYR A 48 -6.45 -1.49 11.65
C TYR A 48 -6.73 -0.04 12.00
N TYR A 49 -7.65 0.16 12.95
CA TYR A 49 -7.74 1.41 13.70
C TYR A 49 -8.12 1.09 15.15
N GLY A 50 -7.31 1.55 16.10
CA GLY A 50 -7.55 1.26 17.51
C GLY A 50 -6.41 1.69 18.42
N ASN A 51 -6.25 0.95 19.52
CA ASN A 51 -5.17 1.13 20.49
C ASN A 51 -3.79 1.13 19.80
N ARG A 52 -2.84 1.83 20.41
CA ARG A 52 -1.48 1.89 19.86
C ARG A 52 -0.88 0.49 19.75
N LEU A 53 -0.45 0.14 18.55
CA LEU A 53 0.23 -1.11 18.26
C LEU A 53 1.72 -1.01 18.62
N SER A 54 2.30 -2.13 19.04
CA SER A 54 3.75 -2.24 19.16
C SER A 54 4.39 -2.44 17.78
N GLU A 55 5.70 -2.23 17.69
CA GLU A 55 6.43 -2.49 16.45
C GLU A 55 6.29 -3.96 16.01
N ALA A 56 6.29 -4.90 16.97
CA ALA A 56 6.09 -6.32 16.68
C ALA A 56 4.70 -6.60 16.10
N ASP A 57 3.65 -5.93 16.61
CA ASP A 57 2.29 -6.08 16.07
C ASP A 57 2.19 -5.51 14.65
N LEU A 58 2.86 -4.38 14.38
CA LEU A 58 2.91 -3.76 13.04
C LEU A 58 3.62 -4.64 12.02
N GLN A 59 4.67 -5.38 12.39
CA GLN A 59 5.36 -6.29 11.48
C GLN A 59 4.54 -7.55 11.16
N ASN A 60 3.63 -7.93 12.07
CA ASN A 60 2.77 -9.10 11.90
C ASN A 60 1.41 -8.77 11.27
N ILE A 61 1.12 -7.49 11.01
CA ILE A 61 -0.16 -7.09 10.42
C ILE A 61 -0.21 -7.47 8.94
N SER A 62 -1.23 -8.22 8.54
CA SER A 62 -1.33 -8.80 7.19
C SER A 62 -2.37 -8.09 6.33
N ALA A 63 -1.96 -7.71 5.11
CA ALA A 63 -2.87 -7.21 4.08
C ALA A 63 -3.95 -8.22 3.65
N ALA A 64 -3.68 -9.53 3.83
CA ALA A 64 -4.62 -10.58 3.49
C ALA A 64 -5.87 -10.60 4.39
N GLU A 65 -5.82 -9.95 5.56
CA GLU A 65 -6.97 -9.84 6.48
C GLU A 65 -7.85 -8.61 6.19
N ALA A 66 -7.42 -7.69 5.32
CA ALA A 66 -8.17 -6.47 5.01
C ALA A 66 -9.24 -6.66 3.93
N ASN A 67 -10.47 -6.87 4.38
CA ASN A 67 -11.62 -7.04 3.48
C ASN A 67 -12.27 -5.73 3.04
N HIS A 68 -11.97 -4.58 3.68
CA HIS A 68 -12.68 -3.33 3.42
C HIS A 68 -11.79 -2.29 2.72
N ALA A 69 -12.29 -1.74 1.62
CA ALA A 69 -11.68 -0.58 0.96
C ALA A 69 -11.66 0.60 1.92
N ALA A 70 -10.55 1.35 1.93
CA ALA A 70 -10.40 2.47 2.86
C ALA A 70 -11.24 3.68 2.46
N TYR A 71 -11.50 3.82 1.16
CA TYR A 71 -12.24 4.91 0.56
C TYR A 71 -13.13 4.36 -0.56
N PRO A 72 -14.26 3.71 -0.21
CA PRO A 72 -15.06 2.94 -1.16
C PRO A 72 -15.72 3.83 -2.22
N GLU A 73 -15.57 3.45 -3.48
CA GLU A 73 -16.09 4.15 -4.64
C GLU A 73 -17.37 3.53 -5.21
N TYR A 74 -18.21 4.36 -5.85
CA TYR A 74 -19.42 3.90 -6.51
C TYR A 74 -19.13 3.14 -7.82
N GLY A 75 -19.83 2.03 -8.04
CA GLY A 75 -19.79 1.29 -9.31
C GLY A 75 -19.71 -0.22 -9.13
N LEU A 76 -18.50 -0.74 -8.91
CA LEU A 76 -18.20 -2.18 -9.03
C LEU A 76 -18.74 -3.05 -7.89
N ASN A 77 -18.96 -2.48 -6.70
CA ASN A 77 -19.40 -3.21 -5.53
C ASN A 77 -20.81 -2.75 -5.12
N ALA A 78 -21.80 -3.63 -5.24
CA ALA A 78 -23.15 -3.41 -4.73
C ALA A 78 -23.56 -4.56 -3.77
N PRO A 79 -24.25 -4.29 -2.64
CA PRO A 79 -24.69 -3.01 -2.07
C PRO A 79 -23.90 -2.64 -0.80
N VAL A 80 -22.99 -1.67 -0.88
CA VAL A 80 -22.33 -1.05 0.29
C VAL A 80 -22.41 0.46 0.12
N GLU A 81 -22.56 1.20 1.23
CA GLU A 81 -22.45 2.66 1.20
C GLU A 81 -21.06 3.09 0.71
N THR A 82 -21.01 4.13 -0.13
CA THR A 82 -19.78 4.60 -0.79
C THR A 82 -19.38 5.97 -0.26
N ALA A 83 -18.08 6.23 -0.19
CA ALA A 83 -17.51 7.50 0.22
C ALA A 83 -17.37 8.49 -0.95
N LEU A 84 -17.26 7.98 -2.18
CA LEU A 84 -17.09 8.79 -3.39
C LEU A 84 -17.96 8.29 -4.53
N ALA A 85 -18.68 9.21 -5.16
CA ALA A 85 -19.35 9.01 -6.44
C ALA A 85 -19.04 10.20 -7.35
N VAL A 86 -18.63 9.92 -8.58
CA VAL A 86 -18.31 10.93 -9.59
C VAL A 86 -19.07 10.57 -10.84
N LYS A 87 -19.65 11.57 -11.53
CA LYS A 87 -20.26 11.37 -12.85
C LYS A 87 -19.26 11.81 -13.92
N HIS A 88 -18.82 10.86 -14.73
CA HIS A 88 -17.95 11.09 -15.87
C HIS A 88 -18.69 11.83 -17.00
N ALA A 89 -17.94 12.33 -17.98
CA ALA A 89 -18.49 13.14 -19.07
C ALA A 89 -19.50 12.37 -19.95
N ASP A 90 -19.36 11.04 -20.04
CA ASP A 90 -20.29 10.14 -20.72
C ASP A 90 -21.55 9.79 -19.89
N GLY A 91 -21.61 10.27 -18.65
CA GLY A 91 -22.67 10.01 -17.70
C GLY A 91 -22.51 8.73 -16.88
N ASN A 92 -21.45 7.94 -17.11
CA ASN A 92 -21.10 6.79 -16.28
C ASN A 92 -20.66 7.26 -14.90
N MET A 93 -21.02 6.53 -13.85
CA MET A 93 -20.66 6.84 -12.46
C MET A 93 -19.69 5.82 -11.85
N THR A 94 -19.28 4.82 -12.63
CA THR A 94 -18.38 3.77 -12.17
C THR A 94 -16.98 4.34 -11.96
N LEU A 95 -16.45 4.09 -10.77
CA LEU A 95 -15.07 4.35 -10.40
C LEU A 95 -14.39 3.02 -10.06
N GLN A 96 -13.09 2.95 -10.33
CA GLN A 96 -12.19 1.90 -9.86
C GLN A 96 -10.89 2.54 -9.39
N LEU A 97 -10.82 2.82 -8.09
CA LEU A 97 -9.68 3.54 -7.52
C LEU A 97 -8.48 2.62 -7.28
N GLU A 98 -7.30 3.07 -7.70
CA GLU A 98 -6.03 2.46 -7.34
C GLU A 98 -5.06 3.47 -6.73
N VAL A 99 -4.18 2.96 -5.86
CA VAL A 99 -3.11 3.76 -5.26
C VAL A 99 -2.10 4.14 -6.33
N LEU A 100 -1.91 5.44 -6.50
CA LEU A 100 -0.89 6.00 -7.39
C LEU A 100 0.45 6.12 -6.67
N ASN A 101 0.48 6.69 -5.47
CA ASN A 101 1.67 6.78 -4.63
C ASN A 101 1.32 7.18 -3.19
N VAL A 102 2.31 7.12 -2.31
CA VAL A 102 2.23 7.60 -0.93
C VAL A 102 3.41 8.53 -0.64
N THR A 103 3.13 9.71 -0.08
CA THR A 103 4.15 10.65 0.39
C THR A 103 3.96 10.95 1.87
N THR A 104 5.05 11.28 2.58
CA THR A 104 5.01 11.67 3.99
C THR A 104 5.89 12.87 4.23
N GLU A 105 5.33 13.89 4.87
CA GLU A 105 6.01 15.16 5.14
C GLU A 105 5.80 15.58 6.60
N LYS A 106 6.79 16.28 7.16
CA LYS A 106 6.66 16.86 8.49
C LYS A 106 6.18 18.30 8.38
N GLU A 107 4.99 18.57 8.91
CA GLU A 107 4.38 19.90 8.92
C GLU A 107 4.31 20.40 10.37
N GLY A 108 5.30 21.20 10.77
CA GLY A 108 5.40 21.74 12.12
C GLY A 108 5.52 20.65 13.19
N ASN A 109 4.46 20.49 13.99
CA ASN A 109 4.36 19.48 15.05
C ASN A 109 3.62 18.20 14.60
N ALA A 110 3.22 18.10 13.33
CA ALA A 110 2.53 16.94 12.77
C ALA A 110 3.37 16.26 11.68
N VAL A 111 3.00 15.02 11.38
CA VAL A 111 3.47 14.29 10.20
C VAL A 111 2.24 14.01 9.36
N THR A 112 2.26 14.50 8.12
CA THR A 112 1.17 14.38 7.15
C THR A 112 1.54 13.31 6.15
N THR A 113 0.68 12.29 6.00
CA THR A 113 0.81 11.26 4.98
C THR A 113 -0.29 11.43 3.95
N VAL A 114 0.08 11.54 2.67
CA VAL A 114 -0.84 11.68 1.54
C VAL A 114 -0.80 10.40 0.72
N VAL A 115 -1.96 9.78 0.53
CA VAL A 115 -2.15 8.65 -0.38
C VAL A 115 -2.88 9.17 -1.62
N ALA A 116 -2.18 9.25 -2.75
CA ALA A 116 -2.79 9.65 -4.01
C ALA A 116 -3.51 8.46 -4.64
N LEU A 117 -4.75 8.66 -5.06
CA LEU A 117 -5.55 7.68 -5.79
C LEU A 117 -5.86 8.19 -7.19
N LYS A 118 -6.02 7.27 -8.14
CA LYS A 118 -6.56 7.57 -9.48
C LYS A 118 -7.63 6.56 -9.86
N ASP A 119 -8.55 7.00 -10.70
CA ASP A 119 -9.46 6.11 -11.42
C ASP A 119 -8.73 5.47 -12.60
N LYS A 120 -9.05 4.21 -12.90
CA LYS A 120 -8.43 3.42 -13.98
C LYS A 120 -8.99 3.77 -15.35
#